data_AF-A0AAW0M966-F1
#
_entry.id   AF-A0AAW0M966-F1
#
_cell.length_a   1.000
_cell.length_b   1.000
_cell.length_c   1.000
_cell.angle_alpha   90.00
_cell.angle_beta   90.00
_cell.angle_gamma   90.00
#
_symmetry.space_group_name_H-M   'P 1'
#
loop_
_entity.id
_entity.type
_entity.pdbx_description
1 polymer ?
#
loop_
_entity_poly.entity_id
_entity_poly.type
_entity_poly.pdbx_seq_one_letter_code
_entity_poly.pdbx_strand_id
1 'polypeptide(L)'
;MFCAYCNMYALKVGNGCMACNEFGFFKVINHGIPNEIIEKVKEEGFSFFGKPIFTKQQASLGNPLGYRHISFGSYGDMRELEYLLLNAHPSYIAEKSITISYDPS
;
A
#
# COMPACT_ATOMS: atom_id res chain seq x y z
N MET A 1 -4.65 1.38 6.32
CA MET A 1 -5.65 1.10 7.38
C MET A 1 -5.70 -0.40 7.60
N PHE A 2 -5.02 -0.92 8.61
CA PHE A 2 -5.16 -2.31 9.05
C PHE A 2 -6.24 -2.35 10.13
N CYS A 3 -7.37 -2.99 9.84
CA CYS A 3 -8.42 -3.22 10.82
C CYS A 3 -8.07 -4.50 11.62
N ALA A 4 -7.71 -4.33 12.90
CA ALA A 4 -7.36 -5.44 13.80
C ALA A 4 -8.59 -6.15 14.41
N TYR A 5 -9.81 -5.68 14.13
CA TYR A 5 -11.03 -6.19 14.75
C TYR A 5 -12.19 -6.26 13.74
N CYS A 6 -12.14 -7.23 12.83
CA CYS A 6 -13.36 -7.69 12.15
C CYS A 6 -13.51 -9.19 12.39
N ASN A 7 -14.53 -9.58 13.17
CA ASN A 7 -15.00 -10.95 13.25
C ASN A 7 -15.36 -11.44 11.84
N MET A 8 -14.79 -12.57 11.45
CA MET A 8 -14.57 -12.92 10.06
C MET A 8 -15.48 -14.07 9.64
N TYR A 9 -16.51 -13.78 8.84
CA TYR A 9 -17.21 -14.83 8.10
C TYR A 9 -16.37 -15.19 6.87
N ALA A 10 -15.88 -16.43 6.80
CA ALA A 10 -15.20 -16.96 5.63
C ALA A 10 -16.22 -17.18 4.51
N LEU A 11 -16.17 -16.37 3.45
CA LEU A 11 -17.06 -16.52 2.30
C LEU A 11 -16.49 -17.53 1.30
N LYS A 12 -17.23 -18.61 1.05
CA LYS A 12 -17.01 -19.47 -0.12
C LYS A 12 -17.36 -18.67 -1.38
N VAL A 13 -16.45 -18.66 -2.36
CA VAL A 13 -16.69 -18.04 -3.67
C VAL A 13 -17.69 -18.91 -4.43
N GLY A 14 -18.95 -18.47 -4.50
CA GLY A 14 -20.03 -19.03 -5.31
C GLY A 14 -20.73 -17.93 -6.11
N ASN A 15 -21.61 -18.30 -7.04
CA ASN A 15 -22.32 -17.34 -7.90
C ASN A 15 -23.19 -16.39 -7.07
N GLY A 16 -22.84 -15.10 -7.08
CA GLY A 16 -23.44 -14.07 -6.23
C GLY A 16 -22.71 -13.96 -4.89
N CYS A 17 -21.61 -13.21 -4.85
CA CYS A 17 -20.89 -12.96 -3.61
C CYS A 17 -21.73 -12.02 -2.72
N MET A 18 -22.43 -12.58 -1.73
CA MET A 18 -23.17 -11.84 -0.70
C MET A 18 -22.31 -10.72 -0.09
N ALA A 19 -21.01 -10.97 0.11
CA ALA A 19 -20.08 -9.96 0.60
C ALA A 19 -19.99 -8.73 -0.31
N CYS A 20 -19.93 -8.93 -1.63
CA CYS A 20 -19.90 -7.84 -2.60
C CYS A 20 -21.20 -7.04 -2.60
N ASN A 21 -22.34 -7.73 -2.46
CA ASN A 21 -23.67 -7.12 -2.59
C ASN A 21 -24.15 -6.45 -1.29
N GLU A 22 -23.90 -7.04 -0.14
CA GLU A 22 -24.40 -6.56 1.16
C GLU A 22 -23.41 -5.65 1.86
N PHE A 23 -22.10 -5.91 1.73
CA PHE A 23 -21.08 -5.21 2.52
C PHE A 23 -20.11 -4.38 1.68
N GLY A 24 -19.89 -4.73 0.40
CA GLY A 24 -18.94 -4.05 -0.49
C GLY A 24 -17.47 -4.23 -0.11
N PHE A 25 -17.16 -5.07 0.88
CA PHE A 25 -15.79 -5.39 1.31
C PHE A 25 -15.71 -6.80 1.90
N PHE A 26 -14.57 -7.47 1.72
CA PHE A 26 -14.29 -8.78 2.28
C PHE A 26 -12.79 -9.00 2.44
N LYS A 27 -12.39 -9.90 3.34
CA LYS A 27 -10.99 -10.31 3.51
C LYS A 27 -10.79 -11.68 2.85
N VAL A 28 -9.81 -11.77 1.95
CA VAL A 28 -9.39 -13.05 1.36
C VAL A 28 -8.37 -13.73 2.28
N ILE A 29 -8.58 -15.01 2.56
CA ILE A 29 -7.63 -15.89 3.25
C ILE A 29 -7.27 -17.07 2.32
N ASN A 30 -6.15 -17.72 2.57
CA ASN A 30 -5.64 -18.81 1.73
C ASN A 30 -5.50 -18.40 0.25
N HIS A 31 -5.09 -17.15 -0.01
CA HIS A 31 -4.94 -16.58 -1.36
C HIS A 31 -3.76 -17.18 -2.16
N GLY A 32 -2.97 -18.10 -1.59
CA GLY A 32 -1.87 -18.78 -2.28
C GLY A 32 -0.62 -17.93 -2.52
N ILE A 33 -0.59 -16.70 -1.99
CA ILE A 33 0.61 -15.84 -2.04
C ILE A 33 1.53 -16.27 -0.89
N PRO A 34 2.80 -16.63 -1.14
CA PRO A 34 3.74 -17.00 -0.08
C PRO A 34 3.90 -15.90 0.96
N ASN A 35 4.01 -16.27 2.24
CA ASN A 35 4.17 -15.30 3.33
C ASN A 35 5.46 -14.48 3.18
N GLU A 36 6.53 -15.10 2.68
CA GLU A 36 7.82 -14.45 2.41
C GLU A 36 7.68 -13.24 1.48
N ILE A 37 6.81 -13.33 0.45
CA ILE A 37 6.54 -12.21 -0.46
C ILE A 37 5.78 -11.09 0.26
N ILE A 38 4.81 -11.45 1.11
CA ILE A 38 4.03 -10.48 1.89
C ILE A 38 4.92 -9.76 2.90
N GLU A 39 5.83 -10.48 3.54
CA GLU A 39 6.81 -9.94 4.48
C GLU A 39 7.79 -9.00 3.76
N LYS A 40 8.36 -9.43 2.63
CA LYS A 40 9.26 -8.58 1.83
C LYS A 40 8.59 -7.26 1.39
N VAL A 41 7.34 -7.31 0.92
CA VAL A 41 6.60 -6.08 0.55
C VAL A 41 6.37 -5.16 1.76
N LYS A 42 6.08 -5.72 2.93
CA LYS A 42 5.95 -4.93 4.17
C LYS A 42 7.27 -4.29 4.56
N GLU A 43 8.35 -5.06 4.57
CA GLU A 43 9.70 -4.60 4.91
C GLU A 43 10.17 -3.48 3.99
N GLU A 44 10.06 -3.65 2.67
CA GLU A 44 10.38 -2.59 1.70
C GLU A 44 9.53 -1.33 1.91
N GLY A 45 8.24 -1.51 2.22
CA GLY A 45 7.35 -0.41 2.57
C GLY A 45 7.82 0.36 3.81
N PHE A 46 8.08 -0.34 4.92
CA PHE A 46 8.60 0.28 6.15
C PHE A 46 9.94 0.96 5.92
N SER A 47 10.83 0.31 5.18
CA SER A 47 12.14 0.83 4.82
C SER A 47 12.04 2.13 4.03
N PHE A 48 11.15 2.21 3.04
CA PHE A 48 10.91 3.43 2.27
C PHE A 48 10.34 4.56 3.13
N PHE A 49 9.26 4.31 3.89
CA PHE A 49 8.61 5.36 4.68
C PHE A 49 9.44 5.81 5.89
N GLY A 50 10.39 4.98 6.34
CA GLY A 50 11.40 5.33 7.35
C GLY A 50 12.50 6.27 6.85
N LYS A 51 12.63 6.51 5.53
CA LYS A 51 13.61 7.45 4.97
C LYS A 51 13.27 8.91 5.35
N PRO A 52 14.27 9.81 5.43
CA PRO A 52 14.03 11.25 5.58
C PRO A 52 13.13 11.80 4.49
N ILE A 53 12.28 12.78 4.82
CA ILE A 53 11.27 13.32 3.91
C ILE A 53 11.85 13.80 2.57
N PHE A 54 13.03 14.44 2.58
CA PHE A 54 13.71 14.90 1.38
C PHE A 54 14.06 13.75 0.42
N THR A 55 14.43 12.58 0.97
CA THR A 55 14.71 11.37 0.19
C THR A 55 13.42 10.82 -0.40
N LYS A 56 12.34 10.76 0.40
CA LYS A 56 11.03 10.28 -0.06
C LYS A 56 10.47 11.17 -1.19
N GLN A 57 10.69 12.48 -1.13
CA GLN A 57 10.27 13.45 -2.15
C GLN A 57 10.93 13.23 -3.52
N GLN A 58 12.11 12.61 -3.58
CA GLN A 58 12.76 12.28 -4.86
C GLN A 58 11.93 11.28 -5.68
N ALA A 59 11.15 10.41 -5.03
CA ALA A 59 10.26 9.46 -5.71
C ALA A 59 9.12 10.14 -6.50
N SER A 60 8.89 11.44 -6.26
CA SER A 60 7.80 12.23 -6.87
C SER A 60 8.28 13.24 -7.89
N LEU A 61 9.61 13.40 -8.03
CA LEU A 61 10.17 14.46 -8.85
C LEU A 61 9.79 14.24 -10.33
N GLY A 62 9.08 15.20 -10.91
CA GLY A 62 8.65 15.16 -12.32
C GLY A 62 7.62 14.09 -12.65
N ASN A 63 7.00 13.43 -11.66
CA ASN A 63 6.03 12.36 -11.90
C ASN A 63 4.68 12.63 -11.20
N PRO A 64 3.54 12.50 -11.92
CA PRO A 64 2.22 12.63 -11.28
C PRO A 64 1.94 11.52 -10.26
N LEU A 65 2.58 10.35 -10.43
CA LEU A 65 2.58 9.23 -9.50
C LEU A 65 3.88 9.26 -8.69
N GLY A 66 3.79 9.00 -7.39
CA GLY A 66 4.96 9.02 -6.51
C GLY A 66 4.56 9.23 -5.06
N TYR A 67 5.55 9.63 -4.26
CA TYR A 67 5.37 9.91 -2.84
C TYR A 67 4.56 11.19 -2.60
N ARG A 68 3.68 11.15 -1.62
CA ARG A 68 2.92 12.31 -1.15
C ARG A 68 2.81 12.26 0.37
N HIS A 69 2.95 13.44 0.96
CA HIS A 69 2.67 13.71 2.36
C HIS A 69 1.53 14.73 2.41
N ILE A 70 0.45 14.37 3.08
CA ILE A 70 -0.73 15.22 3.24
C ILE A 70 -0.96 15.42 4.74
N SER A 71 -0.92 16.67 5.17
CA SER A 71 -1.41 17.10 6.47
C SER A 71 -2.81 17.66 6.30
N PHE A 72 -3.79 17.13 7.02
CA PHE A 72 -5.19 17.52 6.92
C PHE A 72 -5.84 17.60 8.30
N GLY A 73 -6.79 18.50 8.48
CA GLY A 73 -7.47 18.74 9.76
C GLY A 73 -7.51 20.22 10.13
N SER A 74 -8.27 20.53 11.18
CA SER A 74 -8.31 21.86 11.79
C SER A 74 -7.25 21.98 12.89
N TYR A 75 -7.00 23.21 13.35
CA TYR A 75 -6.12 23.47 14.50
C TYR A 75 -6.56 22.62 15.71
N GLY A 76 -5.68 21.69 16.12
CA GLY A 76 -5.91 20.77 17.25
C GLY A 76 -6.16 19.31 16.87
N ASP A 77 -6.47 19.01 15.61
CA ASP A 77 -6.74 17.64 15.12
C ASP A 77 -6.07 17.39 13.76
N MET A 78 -4.83 17.86 13.63
CA MET A 78 -4.03 17.63 12.42
C MET A 78 -3.64 16.17 12.34
N ARG A 79 -3.98 15.55 11.20
CA ARG A 79 -3.62 14.19 10.86
C ARG A 79 -2.64 14.20 9.70
N GLU A 80 -1.68 13.31 9.77
CA GLU A 80 -0.69 13.11 8.73
C GLU A 80 -0.97 11.80 8.00
N LEU A 81 -0.88 11.85 6.67
CA LEU A 81 -0.93 10.67 5.82
C LEU A 81 0.20 10.74 4.82
N GLU A 82 0.98 9.67 4.76
CA GLU A 82 1.95 9.42 3.71
C GLU A 82 1.47 8.28 2.82
N TYR A 83 1.70 8.42 1.51
CA TYR A 83 1.48 7.34 0.56
C TYR A 83 2.47 7.42 -0.60
N LEU A 84 2.68 6.27 -1.25
CA LEU A 84 3.49 6.13 -2.46
C LEU A 84 2.58 5.50 -3.53
N LEU A 85 2.30 6.26 -4.59
CA LEU A 85 1.48 5.79 -5.70
C LEU A 85 2.37 5.31 -6.85
N LEU A 86 2.17 4.05 -7.29
CA LEU A 86 2.96 3.41 -8.34
C LEU A 86 2.05 2.84 -9.42
N ASN A 87 2.54 2.81 -10.66
CA ASN A 87 1.94 2.01 -11.72
C ASN A 87 2.45 0.57 -11.63
N ALA A 88 1.56 -0.41 -11.73
CA ALA A 88 1.89 -1.83 -11.65
C ALA A 88 2.50 -2.40 -12.95
N HIS A 89 2.62 -1.59 -14.01
CA HIS A 89 3.23 -2.02 -15.26
C HIS A 89 4.73 -2.35 -15.05
N PRO A 90 5.22 -3.52 -15.48
CA PRO A 90 6.59 -3.98 -15.18
C PRO A 90 7.69 -2.98 -15.56
N SER A 91 7.58 -2.32 -16.71
CA SER A 91 8.56 -1.32 -17.14
C SER A 91 8.62 -0.09 -16.23
N TYR A 92 7.46 0.33 -15.70
CA TYR A 92 7.39 1.46 -14.77
C TYR A 92 8.00 1.07 -13.41
N ILE A 93 7.71 -0.15 -12.94
CA ILE A 93 8.29 -0.67 -11.69
C ILE A 93 9.82 -0.73 -11.81
N ALA A 94 10.34 -1.27 -12.92
CA ALA A 94 11.78 -1.38 -13.15
C ALA A 94 12.46 0.00 -13.09
N GLU A 95 11.92 1.01 -13.78
CA GLU A 95 12.43 2.38 -13.74
C GLU A 95 12.37 2.98 -12.33
N LYS A 96 11.25 2.81 -11.61
CA LYS A 96 11.03 3.47 -10.32
C LYS A 96 11.72 2.80 -9.15
N SER A 97 11.95 1.48 -9.21
CA SER A 97 12.62 0.69 -8.16
C SER A 97 13.91 1.34 -7.64
N ILE A 98 14.70 1.93 -8.55
CA ILE A 98 15.99 2.59 -8.28
C ILE A 98 15.87 3.73 -7.27
N THR A 99 14.74 4.43 -7.27
CA THR A 99 14.53 5.62 -6.42
C THR A 99 13.80 5.33 -5.11
N ILE A 100 13.22 4.12 -4.98
CA ILE A 100 12.34 3.78 -3.86
C ILE A 100 12.84 2.60 -3.03
N SER A 101 13.62 1.67 -3.61
CA SER A 101 14.19 0.52 -2.89
C SER A 101 15.66 0.74 -2.55
N TYR A 102 16.13 0.06 -1.49
CA TYR A 102 17.56 -0.07 -1.20
C TYR A 102 18.22 -1.20 -2.00
N ASP A 103 17.44 -2.16 -2.48
CA ASP A 103 17.89 -3.29 -3.31
C ASP A 103 16.98 -3.40 -4.55
N PRO A 104 17.26 -2.62 -5.60
CA PRO A 104 16.42 -2.56 -6.81
C PRO A 104 16.60 -3.75 -7.76
N SER A 105 17.29 -4.82 -7.34
CA SER A 105 17.67 -5.96 -8.19
C SER A 105 16.53 -6.92 -8.53
#